data_AF-A0C5L7-F1
#
_entry.id   AF-A0C5L7-F1
#
_cell.length_a   1.000
_cell.length_b   1.000
_cell.length_c   1.000
_cell.angle_alpha   90.00
_cell.angle_beta   90.00
_cell.angle_gamma   90.00
#
_symmetry.space_group_name_H-M   'P 1'
#
loop_
_entity.id
_entity.type
_entity.pdbx_description
1 polymer ?
#
loop_
_entity_poly.entity_id
_entity_poly.type
_entity_poly.pdbx_seq_one_letter_code
_entity_poly.pdbx_strand_id
1 'polypeptide(L)'
;MKQKLAQQKKQNQKHGFTKEETADGLAFGYYQFQKKVGIWSIEYPDRIEYGEFDGEFKVGEWIIKNRFEGLQQEIKNTTNNLNNKQQNYDTEVDSTLSPQISFTNGITDTIRKPNIITKSEQIEYLRWHGNYGMNNKKIGYLMATWKRRSNVERKKQGQWREIIKNYSTLAEVVEVGQYLNDVKQGVWKYIYENKEMRRSLQY
;
A
#
# COMPACT_ATOMS: atom_id res chain seq x y z
N MET A 1 -24.37 -55.81 -19.74
CA MET A 1 -23.24 -54.87 -19.89
C MET A 1 -23.68 -53.46 -20.35
N LYS A 2 -24.83 -52.93 -19.89
CA LYS A 2 -25.35 -51.59 -20.30
C LYS A 2 -25.98 -50.76 -19.16
N GLN A 3 -25.73 -51.11 -17.89
CA GLN A 3 -26.34 -50.41 -16.72
C GLN A 3 -25.34 -49.64 -15.85
N LYS A 4 -24.06 -49.52 -16.25
CA LYS A 4 -23.03 -48.77 -15.50
C LYS A 4 -22.63 -47.42 -16.11
N LEU A 5 -23.28 -46.97 -17.19
CA LEU A 5 -23.01 -45.66 -17.81
C LEU A 5 -24.00 -44.55 -17.38
N ALA A 6 -24.76 -44.78 -16.30
CA ALA A 6 -25.70 -43.83 -15.71
C ALA A 6 -25.31 -43.43 -14.27
N GLN A 7 -24.03 -43.57 -13.91
CA GLN A 7 -23.42 -42.72 -12.89
C GLN A 7 -23.29 -41.33 -13.53
N GLN A 8 -24.39 -40.57 -13.64
CA GLN A 8 -24.76 -39.62 -12.60
C GLN A 8 -23.51 -38.97 -11.99
N LYS A 9 -22.72 -38.34 -12.86
CA LYS A 9 -22.21 -37.02 -12.53
C LYS A 9 -23.44 -36.20 -12.14
N LYS A 10 -23.81 -36.24 -10.86
CA LYS A 10 -24.44 -35.11 -10.17
C LYS A 10 -23.44 -33.97 -10.33
N GLN A 11 -23.38 -33.40 -11.52
CA GLN A 11 -22.84 -32.08 -11.73
C GLN A 11 -23.71 -31.24 -10.80
N ASN A 12 -23.12 -30.82 -9.68
CA ASN A 12 -23.73 -29.84 -8.80
C ASN A 12 -24.14 -28.69 -9.72
N GLN A 13 -25.43 -28.61 -10.01
CA GLN A 13 -25.94 -27.59 -10.91
C GLN A 13 -25.65 -26.28 -10.20
N LYS A 14 -24.73 -25.49 -10.77
CA LYS A 14 -24.43 -24.17 -10.22
C LYS A 14 -25.74 -23.38 -10.25
N HIS A 15 -26.21 -23.01 -9.07
CA HIS A 15 -27.39 -22.19 -8.86
C HIS A 15 -27.11 -21.31 -7.64
N GLY A 16 -27.46 -20.03 -7.74
CA GLY A 16 -27.19 -19.08 -6.66
C GLY A 16 -25.94 -18.24 -6.88
N PHE A 17 -25.63 -17.44 -5.86
CA PHE A 17 -24.42 -16.64 -5.82
C PHE A 17 -23.19 -17.55 -5.75
N THR A 18 -22.22 -17.31 -6.62
CA THR A 18 -21.05 -18.15 -6.81
C THR A 18 -19.80 -17.30 -6.92
N LYS A 19 -18.70 -17.85 -6.41
CA LYS A 19 -17.33 -17.38 -6.63
C LYS A 19 -16.62 -18.37 -7.55
N GLU A 20 -15.92 -17.88 -8.55
CA GLU A 20 -15.10 -18.69 -9.46
C GLU A 20 -13.72 -18.07 -9.70
N GLU A 21 -12.72 -18.92 -9.86
CA GLU A 21 -11.38 -18.51 -10.29
C GLU A 21 -11.35 -18.43 -11.82
N THR A 22 -10.84 -17.32 -12.34
CA THR A 22 -10.54 -17.13 -13.77
C THR A 22 -9.03 -17.24 -13.98
N ALA A 23 -8.56 -17.17 -15.23
CA ALA A 23 -7.13 -17.20 -15.52
C ALA A 23 -6.35 -16.06 -14.82
N ASP A 24 -7.00 -14.90 -14.64
CA ASP A 24 -6.34 -13.67 -14.22
C ASP A 24 -6.95 -13.05 -12.95
N GLY A 25 -7.97 -13.68 -12.35
CA GLY A 25 -8.73 -13.05 -11.26
C GLY A 25 -9.79 -13.92 -10.60
N LEU A 26 -10.65 -13.28 -9.82
CA LEU A 26 -11.76 -13.88 -9.10
C LEU A 26 -13.07 -13.25 -9.59
N ALA A 27 -13.99 -14.07 -10.11
CA ALA A 27 -15.30 -13.61 -10.54
C ALA A 27 -16.37 -13.99 -9.51
N PHE A 28 -17.29 -13.05 -9.30
CA PHE A 28 -18.39 -13.13 -8.35
C PHE A 28 -19.69 -12.76 -9.07
N GLY A 29 -20.73 -13.57 -8.91
CA GLY A 29 -22.04 -13.27 -9.48
C GLY A 29 -23.02 -14.41 -9.32
N TYR A 30 -24.09 -14.41 -10.11
CA TYR A 30 -25.20 -15.34 -9.95
C TYR A 30 -25.26 -16.35 -11.10
N TYR A 31 -25.50 -17.61 -10.75
CA TYR A 31 -25.83 -18.67 -11.69
C TYR A 31 -27.32 -19.02 -11.65
N GLN A 32 -27.92 -19.15 -12.82
CA GLN A 32 -29.26 -19.69 -13.00
C GLN A 32 -29.24 -20.77 -14.08
N PHE A 33 -29.63 -21.99 -13.73
CA PHE A 33 -29.59 -23.15 -14.64
C PHE A 33 -28.23 -23.35 -15.32
N GLN A 34 -27.13 -23.29 -14.54
CA GLN A 34 -25.74 -23.40 -15.03
C GLN A 34 -25.26 -22.28 -15.96
N LYS A 35 -26.05 -21.23 -16.16
CA LYS A 35 -25.68 -20.04 -16.92
C LYS A 35 -25.39 -18.87 -16.00
N LYS A 36 -24.38 -18.05 -16.31
CA LYS A 36 -24.18 -16.78 -15.61
C LYS A 36 -25.29 -15.84 -16.01
N VAL A 37 -25.86 -15.15 -15.03
CA VAL A 37 -26.94 -14.19 -15.25
C VAL A 37 -26.72 -12.93 -14.40
N GLY A 38 -27.19 -11.80 -14.90
CA GLY A 38 -27.21 -10.53 -14.17
C GLY A 38 -25.83 -9.95 -13.92
N ILE A 39 -25.70 -9.17 -12.86
CA ILE A 39 -24.48 -8.41 -12.55
C ILE A 39 -23.39 -9.32 -11.98
N TRP A 40 -22.19 -9.17 -12.53
CA TRP A 40 -20.97 -9.82 -12.08
C TRP A 40 -19.90 -8.79 -11.76
N SER A 41 -19.03 -9.16 -10.82
CA SER A 41 -17.78 -8.46 -10.51
C SER A 41 -16.62 -9.39 -10.77
N ILE A 42 -15.60 -8.93 -11.49
CA ILE A 42 -14.35 -9.66 -11.73
C ILE A 42 -13.21 -8.86 -11.13
N GLU A 43 -12.61 -9.41 -10.09
CA GLU A 43 -11.47 -8.82 -9.40
C GLU A 43 -10.16 -9.34 -9.98
N TYR A 44 -9.37 -8.43 -10.53
CA TYR A 44 -7.99 -8.66 -10.93
C TYR A 44 -7.03 -8.03 -9.91
N PRO A 45 -5.72 -8.33 -9.96
CA PRO A 45 -4.76 -7.71 -9.07
C PRO A 45 -4.71 -6.18 -9.17
N ASP A 46 -4.94 -5.61 -10.36
CA ASP A 46 -4.79 -4.20 -10.66
C ASP A 46 -6.10 -3.43 -10.86
N ARG A 47 -7.21 -4.14 -11.12
CA ARG A 47 -8.51 -3.53 -11.42
C ARG A 47 -9.69 -4.39 -11.00
N ILE A 48 -10.86 -3.80 -10.98
CA ILE A 48 -12.13 -4.50 -10.79
C ILE A 48 -13.04 -4.15 -11.96
N GLU A 49 -13.62 -5.16 -12.58
CA GLU A 49 -14.58 -5.01 -13.66
C GLU A 49 -15.98 -5.35 -13.15
N TYR A 50 -16.99 -4.58 -13.55
CA TYR A 50 -18.40 -4.82 -13.23
C TYR A 50 -19.22 -4.76 -14.51
N GLY A 51 -20.14 -5.69 -14.69
CA GLY A 51 -21.07 -5.66 -15.82
C GLY A 51 -22.02 -6.84 -15.80
N GLU A 52 -22.77 -7.02 -16.86
CA GLU A 52 -23.79 -8.06 -16.95
C GLU A 52 -23.33 -9.27 -17.77
N PHE A 53 -23.73 -10.46 -17.36
CA PHE A 53 -23.61 -11.68 -18.15
C PHE A 53 -24.98 -12.20 -18.58
N ASP A 54 -25.03 -12.71 -19.81
CA ASP A 54 -26.08 -13.61 -20.31
C ASP A 54 -25.43 -14.90 -20.82
N GLY A 55 -25.49 -15.95 -20.01
CA GLY A 55 -24.84 -17.23 -20.30
C GLY A 55 -23.32 -17.17 -20.11
N GLU A 56 -22.58 -17.21 -21.21
CA GLU A 56 -21.11 -17.11 -21.22
C GLU A 56 -20.63 -15.76 -21.75
N PHE A 57 -21.55 -14.91 -22.20
CA PHE A 57 -21.25 -13.66 -22.88
C PHE A 57 -21.37 -12.48 -21.91
N LYS A 58 -20.34 -11.61 -21.94
CA LYS A 58 -20.43 -10.27 -21.37
C LYS A 58 -21.39 -9.46 -22.23
N VAL A 59 -22.44 -8.91 -21.62
CA VAL A 59 -23.43 -8.07 -22.30
C VAL A 59 -23.47 -6.68 -21.65
N GLY A 60 -23.96 -5.70 -22.40
CA GLY A 60 -24.09 -4.32 -21.94
C GLY A 60 -22.75 -3.60 -21.74
N GLU A 61 -22.81 -2.50 -20.98
CA GLU A 61 -21.64 -1.71 -20.63
C GLU A 61 -20.90 -2.32 -19.43
N TRP A 62 -19.57 -2.36 -19.53
CA TRP A 62 -18.69 -2.85 -18.47
C TRP A 62 -17.90 -1.71 -17.86
N ILE A 63 -18.07 -1.53 -16.55
CA ILE A 63 -17.37 -0.51 -15.78
C ILE A 63 -16.06 -1.11 -15.27
N ILE A 64 -14.96 -0.48 -15.65
CA ILE A 64 -13.62 -0.86 -15.21
C ILE A 64 -13.13 0.18 -14.21
N LYS A 65 -12.85 -0.25 -12.98
CA LYS A 65 -12.29 0.60 -11.92
C LYS A 65 -10.87 0.15 -11.62
N ASN A 66 -9.92 1.07 -11.68
CA ASN A 66 -8.57 0.77 -11.23
C ASN A 66 -8.58 0.65 -9.71
N ARG A 67 -8.02 -0.44 -9.16
CA ARG A 67 -8.00 -0.66 -7.69
C ARG A 67 -7.21 0.46 -6.98
N PHE A 68 -6.32 1.13 -7.70
CA PHE A 68 -5.46 2.20 -7.19
C PHE A 68 -5.99 3.62 -7.45
N GLU A 69 -7.12 3.80 -8.14
CA GLU A 69 -7.63 5.15 -8.45
C GLU A 69 -7.92 5.97 -7.18
N GLY A 70 -8.49 5.34 -6.16
CA GLY A 70 -8.70 5.98 -4.85
C GLY A 70 -7.39 6.44 -4.21
N LEU A 71 -6.36 5.58 -4.25
CA LEU A 71 -5.03 5.90 -3.73
C LEU A 71 -4.35 7.03 -4.53
N GLN A 72 -4.52 7.07 -5.85
CA GLN A 72 -3.97 8.15 -6.68
C GLN A 72 -4.62 9.50 -6.34
N GLN A 73 -5.93 9.52 -6.11
CA GLN A 73 -6.63 10.73 -5.72
C GLN A 73 -6.20 11.20 -4.31
N GLU A 74 -6.01 10.28 -3.37
CA GLU A 74 -5.53 10.59 -2.03
C GLU A 74 -4.10 11.14 -2.03
N ILE A 75 -3.20 10.55 -2.82
CA ILE A 75 -1.83 11.05 -3.03
C ILE A 75 -1.87 12.47 -3.60
N LYS A 76 -2.73 12.73 -4.60
CA LYS A 76 -2.89 14.06 -5.19
C LYS A 76 -3.37 15.08 -4.17
N ASN A 77 -4.38 14.73 -3.38
CA ASN A 77 -4.93 15.59 -2.32
C ASN A 77 -3.86 15.90 -1.25
N THR A 78 -3.10 14.89 -0.84
CA THR A 78 -2.01 15.04 0.14
C THR A 78 -0.89 15.93 -0.40
N THR A 79 -0.53 15.79 -1.67
CA THR A 79 0.49 16.61 -2.33
C THR A 79 0.06 18.08 -2.39
N ASN A 80 -1.19 18.35 -2.75
CA ASN A 80 -1.73 19.71 -2.76
C ASN A 80 -1.72 20.34 -1.35
N ASN A 81 -2.09 19.58 -0.33
CA ASN A 81 -2.07 20.06 1.06
C ASN A 81 -0.64 20.36 1.55
N LEU A 82 0.36 19.59 1.12
CA LEU A 82 1.76 19.85 1.45
C LEU A 82 2.29 21.11 0.75
N ASN A 83 1.96 21.30 -0.53
CA ASN A 83 2.37 22.49 -1.27
C ASN A 83 1.76 23.77 -0.69
N ASN A 84 0.47 23.72 -0.29
CA ASN A 84 -0.19 24.85 0.36
C ASN A 84 0.43 25.19 1.72
N LYS A 85 0.92 24.18 2.47
CA LYS A 85 1.65 24.43 3.72
C LYS A 85 3.00 25.09 3.46
N GLN A 86 3.75 24.68 2.44
CA GLN A 86 5.06 25.26 2.14
C GLN A 86 4.95 26.75 1.80
N GLN A 87 3.95 27.16 1.00
CA GLN A 87 3.76 28.56 0.62
C GLN A 87 3.46 29.49 1.82
N ASN A 88 2.84 28.97 2.89
CA ASN A 88 2.58 29.76 4.09
C ASN A 88 3.84 30.00 4.93
N TYR A 89 4.82 29.08 4.92
CA TYR A 89 6.08 29.28 5.64
C TYR A 89 7.02 30.26 4.94
N ASP A 90 7.01 30.28 3.60
CA ASP A 90 7.90 31.18 2.84
C ASP A 90 7.43 32.66 2.91
N THR A 91 6.21 32.92 3.39
CA THR A 91 5.65 34.28 3.55
C THR A 91 5.91 34.87 4.95
N GLU A 92 6.36 34.08 5.93
CA GLU A 92 6.65 34.53 7.30
C GLU A 92 8.14 34.73 7.60
N VAL A 93 9.03 34.54 6.61
CA VAL A 93 10.48 34.77 6.78
C VAL A 93 10.92 36.00 5.98
N ASP A 94 10.32 37.16 6.28
CA ASP A 94 10.99 38.43 6.02
C ASP A 94 10.78 39.39 7.20
N SER A 95 11.89 39.99 7.62
CA SER A 95 12.03 41.05 8.61
C SER A 95 11.66 40.73 10.07
N THR A 96 12.62 40.20 10.86
CA THR A 96 13.21 40.92 12.01
C THR A 96 14.12 40.04 12.88
N LEU A 97 15.29 40.60 13.21
CA LEU A 97 16.20 40.28 14.34
C LEU A 97 17.23 39.15 14.18
N SER A 98 18.46 39.57 13.89
CA SER A 98 19.69 38.85 14.21
C SER A 98 19.95 38.82 15.73
N PRO A 99 20.14 37.66 16.38
CA PRO A 99 20.72 37.61 17.71
C PRO A 99 22.21 37.23 17.63
N GLN A 100 23.07 38.12 18.14
CA GLN A 100 24.44 37.75 18.52
C GLN A 100 24.39 36.96 19.85
N ILE A 101 24.89 35.73 19.84
CA ILE A 101 25.11 34.95 21.07
C ILE A 101 26.59 34.54 21.10
N SER A 102 27.32 35.10 22.05
CA SER A 102 28.66 34.68 22.45
C SER A 102 28.57 33.50 23.42
N PHE A 103 29.28 32.41 23.13
CA PHE A 103 29.37 31.23 23.99
C PHE A 103 30.73 31.15 24.68
N THR A 104 30.71 30.99 26.01
CA THR A 104 31.87 30.69 26.85
C THR A 104 32.00 29.18 27.09
N ASN A 105 33.25 28.73 27.16
CA ASN A 105 33.67 27.33 27.19
C ASN A 105 33.26 26.61 28.48
N GLY A 106 32.45 25.55 28.34
CA GLY A 106 32.12 24.61 29.40
C GLY A 106 31.76 23.24 28.81
N ILE A 107 32.65 22.28 29.05
CA ILE A 107 32.61 20.83 28.78
C ILE A 107 31.20 20.30 28.39
N THR A 108 31.00 19.93 27.11
CA THR A 108 29.83 19.15 26.67
C THR A 108 30.27 17.92 25.90
N ASP A 109 29.92 16.77 26.44
CA ASP A 109 29.94 15.49 25.75
C ASP A 109 29.07 15.62 24.49
N THR A 110 29.67 15.32 23.34
CA THR A 110 29.13 15.59 22.00
C THR A 110 27.88 14.76 21.70
N ILE A 111 26.72 15.21 22.18
CA ILE A 111 25.41 14.76 21.71
C ILE A 111 25.26 15.30 20.28
N ARG A 112 25.70 14.51 19.29
CA ARG A 112 25.44 14.82 17.87
C ARG A 112 23.93 14.93 17.70
N LYS A 113 23.46 16.15 17.43
CA LYS A 113 22.07 16.42 17.04
C LYS A 113 21.73 15.46 15.88
N PRO A 114 20.68 14.64 16.00
CA PRO A 114 20.33 13.69 14.94
C PRO A 114 20.11 14.48 13.65
N ASN A 115 20.71 14.01 12.56
CA ASN A 115 20.51 14.61 11.25
C ASN A 115 19.09 14.27 10.78
N ILE A 116 18.17 15.20 10.95
CA ILE A 116 16.79 15.06 10.50
C ILE A 116 16.78 15.38 9.01
N ILE A 117 16.81 14.34 8.18
CA ILE A 117 16.62 14.47 6.74
C ILE A 117 15.18 14.89 6.43
N THR A 118 15.02 15.82 5.51
CA THR A 118 13.72 16.31 5.07
C THR A 118 12.98 15.26 4.23
N LYS A 119 11.65 15.36 4.11
CA LYS A 119 10.84 14.41 3.32
C LYS A 119 11.26 14.36 1.84
N SER A 120 11.69 15.49 1.27
CA SER A 120 12.18 15.58 -0.11
C SER A 120 13.51 14.83 -0.28
N GLU A 121 14.45 15.03 0.65
CA GLU A 121 15.72 14.28 0.67
C GLU A 121 15.47 12.78 0.83
N GLN A 122 14.51 12.37 1.66
CA GLN A 122 14.12 10.96 1.80
C GLN A 122 13.69 10.33 0.47
N ILE A 123 12.92 11.07 -0.35
CA ILE A 123 12.44 10.59 -1.66
C ILE A 123 13.60 10.43 -2.66
N GLU A 124 14.63 11.28 -2.59
CA GLU A 124 15.83 11.18 -3.44
C GLU A 124 16.57 9.85 -3.22
N TYR A 125 16.47 9.29 -2.01
CA TYR A 125 17.05 8.01 -1.66
C TYR A 125 16.12 6.83 -1.91
N LEU A 126 14.95 7.00 -2.51
CA LEU A 126 14.06 5.89 -2.89
C LEU A 126 14.22 5.56 -4.38
N ARG A 127 14.47 4.29 -4.66
CA ARG A 127 14.37 3.67 -5.98
C ARG A 127 13.02 2.97 -6.08
N TRP A 128 12.20 3.43 -7.00
CA TRP A 128 10.91 2.80 -7.28
C TRP A 128 11.11 1.68 -8.30
N HIS A 129 10.61 0.50 -7.98
CA HIS A 129 10.53 -0.66 -8.85
C HIS A 129 9.06 -0.90 -9.20
N GLY A 130 8.78 -1.27 -10.43
CA GLY A 130 7.45 -1.65 -10.88
C GLY A 130 7.34 -1.58 -12.39
N ASN A 131 6.20 -2.01 -12.92
CA ASN A 131 5.99 -2.06 -14.35
C ASN A 131 5.56 -0.68 -14.87
N TYR A 132 6.00 -0.36 -16.07
CA TYR A 132 5.61 0.86 -16.77
C TYR A 132 4.84 0.45 -18.03
N GLY A 133 3.68 1.06 -18.22
CA GLY A 133 2.86 0.84 -19.41
C GLY A 133 3.41 1.59 -20.61
N MET A 134 2.76 1.42 -21.77
CA MET A 134 3.18 2.01 -23.06
C MET A 134 3.31 3.55 -23.05
N ASN A 135 2.80 4.23 -22.03
CA ASN A 135 2.84 5.69 -21.89
C ASN A 135 3.78 6.18 -20.78
N ASN A 136 4.74 5.36 -20.33
CA ASN A 136 5.56 5.62 -19.13
C ASN A 136 4.74 5.87 -17.86
N LYS A 137 3.45 5.52 -17.87
CA LYS A 137 2.61 5.53 -16.68
C LYS A 137 2.91 4.27 -15.88
N LYS A 138 3.13 4.46 -14.58
CA LYS A 138 3.33 3.36 -13.64
C LYS A 138 2.07 2.49 -13.63
N ILE A 139 2.22 1.19 -13.86
CA ILE A 139 1.14 0.20 -13.85
C ILE A 139 1.53 -0.99 -12.95
N GLY A 140 0.57 -1.56 -12.24
CA GLY A 140 0.81 -2.69 -11.34
C GLY A 140 1.51 -2.33 -10.02
N TYR A 141 2.10 -3.33 -9.36
CA TYR A 141 2.72 -3.18 -8.04
C TYR A 141 3.99 -2.31 -8.09
N LEU A 142 4.03 -1.29 -7.23
CA LEU A 142 5.19 -0.44 -7.04
C LEU A 142 5.87 -0.79 -5.72
N MET A 143 7.14 -1.17 -5.80
CA MET A 143 7.99 -1.43 -4.64
C MET A 143 9.04 -0.33 -4.54
N ALA A 144 9.03 0.45 -3.46
CA ALA A 144 10.13 1.37 -3.16
C ALA A 144 11.23 0.63 -2.40
N THR A 145 12.46 0.68 -2.90
CA THR A 145 13.66 0.26 -2.17
C THR A 145 14.53 1.48 -1.91
N TRP A 146 15.21 1.54 -0.77
CA TRP A 146 16.18 2.62 -0.54
C TRP A 146 17.39 2.41 -1.46
N LYS A 147 17.71 3.41 -2.29
CA LYS A 147 18.91 3.51 -3.11
C LYS A 147 20.12 3.56 -2.17
N ARG A 148 20.66 2.38 -1.83
CA ARG A 148 21.90 2.26 -1.05
C ARG A 148 23.02 3.00 -1.80
N ARG A 149 23.50 4.13 -1.27
CA ARG A 149 24.84 4.63 -1.59
C ARG A 149 25.83 3.61 -1.03
N SER A 150 26.49 2.85 -1.92
CA SER A 150 27.75 2.11 -1.74
C SER A 150 27.97 1.37 -0.41
N ASN A 151 27.92 0.03 -0.43
CA ASN A 151 28.67 -0.97 0.36
C ASN A 151 28.91 -0.80 1.89
N VAL A 152 28.35 0.20 2.54
CA VAL A 152 28.34 0.26 4.00
C VAL A 152 26.98 -0.29 4.43
N GLU A 153 27.00 -1.47 5.03
CA GLU A 153 25.84 -2.07 5.70
C GLU A 153 25.38 -1.15 6.84
N ARG A 154 24.63 -0.10 6.49
CA ARG A 154 24.02 0.77 7.47
C ARG A 154 22.87 -0.01 8.09
N LYS A 155 23.16 -0.53 9.26
CA LYS A 155 22.17 -1.16 10.12
C LYS A 155 21.13 -0.14 10.55
N LYS A 156 19.86 -0.55 10.60
CA LYS A 156 18.76 0.29 11.11
C LYS A 156 19.07 0.71 12.54
N GLN A 157 18.88 1.99 12.82
CA GLN A 157 19.02 2.60 14.14
C GLN A 157 17.88 3.61 14.35
N GLY A 158 17.40 3.77 15.58
CA GLY A 158 16.39 4.75 15.96
C GLY A 158 14.94 4.24 15.82
N GLN A 159 13.97 5.14 15.73
CA GLN A 159 12.56 4.79 15.56
C GLN A 159 12.21 4.48 14.11
N TRP A 160 11.44 3.41 13.90
CA TRP A 160 11.01 2.94 12.57
C TRP A 160 9.52 2.63 12.55
N ARG A 161 8.95 2.70 11.34
CA ARG A 161 7.59 2.29 11.00
C ARG A 161 7.65 1.29 9.84
N GLU A 162 7.14 0.08 10.04
CA GLU A 162 7.21 -1.01 9.06
C GLU A 162 5.84 -1.62 8.79
N ILE A 163 5.63 -2.13 7.57
CA ILE A 163 4.41 -2.87 7.22
C ILE A 163 4.58 -4.33 7.63
N ILE A 164 3.59 -4.91 8.30
CA ILE A 164 3.66 -6.33 8.71
C ILE A 164 3.58 -7.22 7.47
N LYS A 165 4.57 -8.12 7.31
CA LYS A 165 4.70 -9.00 6.14
C LYS A 165 3.54 -9.99 5.92
N ASN A 166 2.68 -10.19 6.91
CA ASN A 166 1.60 -11.19 6.89
C ASN A 166 0.19 -10.59 7.00
N TYR A 167 0.03 -9.27 6.86
CA TYR A 167 -1.29 -8.66 6.88
C TYR A 167 -1.87 -8.53 5.47
N SER A 168 -3.20 -8.73 5.37
CA SER A 168 -3.95 -8.52 4.12
C SER A 168 -3.70 -7.11 3.60
N THR A 169 -3.54 -6.96 2.29
CA THR A 169 -3.40 -5.65 1.62
C THR A 169 -4.56 -4.71 1.90
N LEU A 170 -5.70 -5.23 2.35
CA LEU A 170 -6.88 -4.44 2.74
C LEU A 170 -6.78 -3.86 4.14
N ALA A 171 -5.87 -4.35 4.98
CA ALA A 171 -5.67 -3.87 6.33
C ALA A 171 -4.23 -3.35 6.47
N GLU A 172 -4.07 -2.03 6.34
CA GLU A 172 -2.80 -1.34 6.54
C GLU A 172 -2.40 -1.37 8.01
N VAL A 173 -1.85 -2.50 8.45
CA VAL A 173 -1.27 -2.62 9.79
C VAL A 173 0.23 -2.36 9.71
N VAL A 174 0.66 -1.35 10.46
CA VAL A 174 2.06 -1.00 10.62
C VAL A 174 2.53 -1.27 12.04
N GLU A 175 3.80 -1.63 12.18
CA GLU A 175 4.49 -1.74 13.46
C GLU A 175 5.44 -0.56 13.65
N VAL A 176 5.48 0.00 14.85
CA VAL A 176 6.33 1.14 15.21
C VAL A 176 7.14 0.81 16.45
N GLY A 177 8.46 0.99 16.37
CA GLY A 177 9.37 0.71 17.48
C GLY A 177 10.80 1.14 17.19
N GLN A 178 11.74 0.71 18.04
CA GLN A 178 13.15 1.08 17.89
C GLN A 178 13.98 -0.05 17.29
N TYR A 179 14.89 0.30 16.39
CA TYR A 179 15.98 -0.54 15.96
C TYR A 179 17.28 -0.08 16.60
N LEU A 180 18.12 -1.06 16.98
CA LEU A 180 19.51 -0.87 17.31
C LEU A 180 20.33 -1.89 16.53
N ASN A 181 21.10 -1.43 15.55
CA ASN A 181 21.94 -2.29 14.73
C ASN A 181 21.17 -3.43 14.04
N ASP A 182 20.06 -3.10 13.36
CA ASP A 182 19.14 -4.05 12.69
C ASP A 182 18.39 -5.00 13.63
N VAL A 183 18.57 -4.88 14.96
CA VAL A 183 17.81 -5.63 15.95
C VAL A 183 16.67 -4.77 16.47
N LYS A 184 15.44 -5.31 16.44
CA LYS A 184 14.28 -4.69 17.11
C LYS A 184 14.54 -4.64 18.61
N GLN A 185 14.31 -3.50 19.23
CA GLN A 185 14.52 -3.28 20.65
C GLN A 185 13.28 -2.67 21.29
N GLY A 186 12.99 -3.11 22.51
CA GLY A 186 11.97 -2.51 23.34
C GLY A 186 10.55 -2.79 22.86
N VAL A 187 9.65 -1.83 23.09
CA VAL A 187 8.22 -2.01 22.88
C VAL A 187 7.84 -1.63 21.46
N TRP A 188 7.32 -2.59 20.71
CA TRP A 188 6.80 -2.40 19.35
C TRP A 188 5.28 -2.32 19.37
N LYS A 189 4.73 -1.23 18.83
CA LYS A 189 3.30 -0.96 18.80
C LYS A 189 2.73 -1.28 17.43
N TYR A 190 1.57 -1.91 17.40
CA TYR A 190 0.81 -2.14 16.17
C TYR A 190 -0.20 -1.03 15.98
N ILE A 191 -0.23 -0.43 14.80
CA ILE A 191 -1.13 0.67 14.46
C ILE A 191 -1.97 0.23 13.26
N TYR A 192 -3.29 0.31 13.40
CA TYR A 192 -4.29 0.09 12.36
C TYR A 192 -5.25 1.27 12.36
N GLU A 193 -5.49 1.90 11.21
CA GLU A 193 -6.35 3.09 11.10
C GLU A 193 -6.01 4.18 12.14
N ASN A 194 -4.71 4.42 12.36
CA ASN A 194 -4.17 5.33 13.38
C ASN A 194 -4.54 4.99 14.84
N LYS A 195 -5.06 3.79 15.10
CA LYS A 195 -5.36 3.27 16.43
C LYS A 195 -4.37 2.18 16.81
N GLU A 196 -3.90 2.21 18.05
CA GLU A 196 -3.02 1.18 18.58
C GLU A 196 -3.83 -0.12 18.78
N MET A 197 -3.47 -1.17 18.04
CA MET A 197 -4.04 -2.51 18.23
C MET A 197 -3.32 -3.17 19.41
N ARG A 198 -4.10 -3.63 20.40
CA ARG A 198 -3.57 -4.02 21.72
C ARG A 198 -2.57 -5.20 21.66
N ARG A 199 -1.71 -5.16 22.68
CA ARG A 199 -0.48 -5.92 22.97
C ARG A 199 0.68 -5.60 22.03
N SER A 200 1.52 -4.68 22.50
CA SER A 200 2.87 -4.50 22.01
C SER A 200 3.72 -5.74 22.29
N LEU A 201 4.67 -6.01 21.40
CA LEU A 201 5.70 -7.01 21.64
C LEU A 201 6.91 -6.33 22.27
N GLN A 202 7.48 -6.98 23.28
CA GLN A 202 8.76 -6.60 23.87
C GLN A 202 9.83 -7.49 23.24
N TYR A 203 10.79 -6.86 22.58
CA TYR A 203 11.95 -7.48 21.95
C TYR A 203 13.22 -7.18 22.74
#